data_AF-A0A8H9JBG4-F1
#
_entry.id   AF-A0A8H9JBG4-F1
#
_cell.length_a   1.000
_cell.length_b   1.000
_cell.length_c   1.000
_cell.angle_alpha   90.00
_cell.angle_beta   90.00
_cell.angle_gamma   90.00
#
_symmetry.space_group_name_H-M   'P 1'
#
loop_
_entity.id
_entity.type
_entity.pdbx_description
1 polymer ?
#
loop_
_entity_poly.entity_id
_entity_poly.type
_entity_poly.pdbx_seq_one_letter_code
_entity_poly.pdbx_strand_id
1 'polypeptide(L)' 'MAEPAAIPNIDIPHDAIAIFCEKWGITELALFGSVLRDDFTPR' A
#
# COMPACT_ATOMS: atom_id res chain seq x y z
N MET A 1 -0.25 -1.46 -22.64
CA MET A 1 -1.29 -0.66 -21.97
C MET A 1 -1.09 -0.89 -20.49
N ALA A 2 -0.45 0.05 -19.78
CA ALA A 2 -0.32 -0.03 -18.34
C ALA A 2 -1.64 0.45 -17.73
N GLU A 3 -2.33 -0.46 -17.03
CA GLU A 3 -3.49 -0.09 -16.22
C GLU A 3 -3.05 0.96 -15.19
N PRO A 4 -3.82 2.05 -14.97
CA PRO A 4 -3.49 2.99 -13.92
C PRO A 4 -3.61 2.22 -12.59
N ALA A 5 -2.50 2.12 -11.86
CA ALA A 5 -2.51 1.56 -10.51
C ALA A 5 -3.54 2.34 -9.69
N ALA A 6 -4.64 1.67 -9.34
CA ALA A 6 -5.70 2.26 -8.54
C ALA A 6 -5.08 2.84 -7.26
N ILE A 7 -5.33 4.11 -7.01
CA ILE A 7 -4.81 4.80 -5.83
C ILE A 7 -5.70 4.35 -4.68
N PRO A 8 -5.19 3.58 -3.70
CA PRO A 8 -6.02 3.04 -2.64
C PRO A 8 -6.65 4.19 -1.83
N ASN A 9 -7.93 4.06 -1.47
CA ASN A 9 -8.70 5.10 -0.76
C ASN A 9 -8.42 5.12 0.76
N ILE A 10 -7.19 4.76 1.15
CA ILE A 10 -6.74 4.70 2.55
C ILE A 10 -5.47 5.51 2.73
N ASP A 11 -5.34 6.12 3.90
CA ASP A 11 -4.09 6.79 4.28
C ASP A 11 -3.02 5.73 4.57
N ILE A 12 -1.94 5.74 3.78
CA ILE A 12 -0.82 4.83 3.94
C ILE A 12 0.33 5.60 4.62
N PRO A 13 0.74 5.23 5.85
CA PRO A 13 1.83 5.90 6.55
C PRO A 13 3.19 5.45 6.01
N HIS A 14 3.59 6.02 4.87
CA HIS A 14 4.80 5.65 4.13
C HIS A 14 6.07 5.72 5.00
N ASP A 15 6.18 6.71 5.88
CA ASP A 15 7.36 6.91 6.73
C ASP A 15 7.54 5.77 7.75
N ALA A 16 6.45 5.36 8.40
CA ALA A 16 6.45 4.23 9.33
C ALA A 16 6.74 2.91 8.61
N ILE A 17 6.23 2.75 7.38
CA ILE A 17 6.51 1.58 6.54
C ILE A 17 7.98 1.56 6.11
N ALA A 18 8.57 2.69 5.75
CA ALA A 18 9.99 2.78 5.39
C ALA A 18 10.89 2.36 6.57
N ILE A 19 10.64 2.91 7.76
CA ILE A 19 11.37 2.53 8.98
C ILE A 19 11.22 1.03 9.27
N PHE A 20 10.01 0.49 9.08
CA PHE A 20 9.77 -0.94 9.22
C PHE A 20 10.58 -1.75 8.19
N CYS A 21 10.55 -1.38 6.92
CA CYS A 21 11.30 -2.07 5.86
C CYS A 21 12.81 -2.03 6.11
N GLU A 22 13.37 -0.88 6.49
CA GLU A 22 14.79 -0.73 6.81
C GLU A 22 15.19 -1.59 8.00
N LYS A 23 14.37 -1.64 9.06
CA LYS A 23 14.66 -2.42 10.26
C LYS A 23 14.75 -3.93 9.99
N TRP A 24 13.96 -4.43 9.05
CA TRP A 24 13.87 -5.87 8.75
C TRP A 24 14.52 -6.27 7.41
N GLY A 25 15.09 -5.31 6.68
CA GLY A 25 15.72 -5.55 5.37
C GLY A 25 14.72 -5.94 4.27
N ILE A 26 13.51 -5.38 4.29
CA ILE A 26 12.46 -5.66 3.30
C ILE A 26 12.68 -4.79 2.06
N THR A 27 12.85 -5.42 0.91
CA THR A 27 13.10 -4.72 -0.36
C THR A 27 11.82 -4.26 -1.07
N GLU A 28 10.69 -4.92 -0.83
CA GLU A 28 9.41 -4.60 -1.48
C GLU A 28 8.23 -4.92 -0.57
N LEU A 29 7.24 -4.02 -0.55
CA LEU A 29 5.97 -4.18 0.15
C LEU A 29 4.84 -3.78 -0.79
N ALA A 30 3.86 -4.67 -0.95
CA ALA A 30 2.76 -4.49 -1.87
C ALA A 30 1.41 -4.82 -1.20
N LEU A 31 0.38 -4.12 -1.64
CA LEU A 31 -1.00 -4.32 -1.21
C LEU A 31 -1.75 -5.15 -2.24
N PHE A 32 -2.53 -6.13 -1.77
CA PHE A 32 -3.26 -7.04 -2.65
C PHE A 32 -4.72 -7.19 -2.19
N GLY A 33 -5.60 -7.50 -3.14
CA GLY A 33 -7.00 -7.81 -2.86
C GLY A 33 -7.89 -6.57 -2.77
N SER A 34 -8.89 -6.63 -1.88
CA SER A 34 -9.99 -5.65 -1.80
C SER A 34 -9.53 -4.21 -1.54
N VAL A 35 -8.34 -4.02 -0.96
CA VAL A 35 -7.73 -2.71 -0.69
C VAL A 35 -7.38 -1.90 -1.94
N LEU A 36 -7.25 -2.57 -3.10
CA LEU A 36 -7.00 -1.90 -4.38
C LEU A 36 -8.28 -1.33 -5.01
N ARG A 37 -9.45 -1.60 -4.41
CA ARG A 37 -10.73 -1.10 -4.90
C ARG A 37 -10.99 0.28 -4.30
N ASP A 38 -11.60 1.15 -5.09
CA ASP A 38 -11.91 2.53 -4.70
C ASP A 38 -12.93 2.61 -3.55
N ASP A 39 -13.79 1.59 -3.41
CA ASP A 39 -14.82 1.50 -2.36
C ASP A 39 -14.29 0.87 -1.05
N PHE A 40 -12.98 0.59 -0.97
CA PHE A 40 -12.39 0.04 0.24
C PHE A 40 -12.33 1.10 1.33
N THR A 41 -13.02 0.85 2.43
CA THR A 41 -13.06 1.73 3.60
C THR A 41 -12.48 1.02 4.82
N PRO A 42 -11.64 1.70 5.63
CA PRO A 42 -11.15 1.16 6.89
C PRO A 42 -12.30 1.22 7.90
N ARG A 43 -12.97 0.10 8.13
CA ARG A 43 -14.05 -0.02 9.13
C ARG A 43 -13.52 -0.36 10.53
#